data_AF-A0AAN8DTA2-F1
#
_entry.id   AF-A0AAN8DTA2-F1
#
_cell.length_a   1.000
_cell.length_b   1.000
_cell.length_c   1.000
_cell.angle_alpha   90.00
_cell.angle_beta   90.00
_cell.angle_gamma   90.00
#
_symmetry.space_group_name_H-M   'P 1'
#
loop_
_entity.id
_entity.type
_entity.pdbx_description
1 polymer ?
#
loop_
_entity_poly.entity_id
_entity_poly.type
_entity_poly.pdbx_seq_one_letter_code
_entity_poly.pdbx_strand_id
1 'polypeptide(L)'
;MRQAVDGVRQRFLDTLIQNIEDRFPDIGLFSAFRTFDPWCLPRDNTERAQFGRDELQTILDHLCPAGREPIVDTDTCSAEWSPFKELVHANYSKNSFQELVKIMATQHAGFLPETTKLLAAISVIPINTVPCGRGFSVQNCIKTKGRARIKAENLDVLVRICIEGPPIEQFDF
;
A
#
# COMPACT_ATOMS: atom_id res chain seq x y z
N MET A 1 14.53 1.09 46.06
CA MET A 1 13.19 0.82 45.50
C MET A 1 12.98 1.47 44.13
N ARG A 2 13.20 2.79 43.96
CA ARG A 2 13.06 3.49 42.65
C ARG A 2 13.91 2.88 41.51
N GLN A 3 15.21 2.66 41.74
CA GLN A 3 16.11 2.05 40.74
C GLN A 3 15.70 0.64 40.27
N ALA A 4 15.05 -0.16 41.13
CA ALA A 4 14.61 -1.50 40.77
C ALA A 4 13.36 -1.46 39.85
N VAL A 5 12.47 -0.48 40.07
CA VAL A 5 11.30 -0.24 39.22
C VAL A 5 11.71 0.30 37.86
N ASP A 6 12.70 1.19 37.82
CA ASP A 6 13.23 1.73 36.56
C ASP A 6 13.89 0.64 35.71
N GLY A 7 14.66 -0.28 36.32
CA GLY A 7 15.27 -1.41 35.60
C GLY A 7 14.30 -2.49 35.11
N VAL A 8 13.11 -2.60 35.70
CA VAL A 8 12.02 -3.48 35.19
C VAL A 8 11.26 -2.78 34.08
N ARG A 9 11.00 -1.48 34.22
CA ARG A 9 10.39 -0.64 33.17
C ARG A 9 11.22 -0.64 31.90
N GLN A 10 12.55 -0.46 32.00
CA GLN A 10 13.45 -0.48 30.84
C GLN A 10 13.35 -1.81 30.09
N ARG A 11 13.49 -2.93 30.82
CA ARG A 11 13.37 -4.27 30.24
C ARG A 11 12.02 -4.53 29.58
N PHE A 12 10.94 -4.05 30.18
CA PHE A 12 9.61 -4.15 29.57
C PHE A 12 9.54 -3.35 28.26
N LEU A 13 10.05 -2.13 28.23
CA LEU A 13 10.09 -1.29 27.02
C LEU A 13 10.96 -1.93 25.93
N ASP A 14 12.15 -2.41 26.28
CA ASP A 14 13.05 -3.06 25.33
C ASP A 14 12.42 -4.33 24.74
N THR A 15 11.78 -5.15 25.59
CA THR A 15 11.06 -6.36 25.15
C THR A 15 9.86 -6.00 24.28
N LEU A 16 9.14 -4.93 24.59
CA LEU A 16 7.98 -4.47 23.82
C LEU A 16 8.41 -3.97 22.45
N ILE A 17 9.48 -3.18 22.37
CA ILE A 17 10.07 -2.71 21.11
C ILE A 17 10.47 -3.91 20.26
N GLN A 18 11.23 -4.85 20.82
CA GLN A 18 11.65 -6.05 20.10
C GLN A 18 10.45 -6.85 19.57
N ASN A 19 9.40 -7.05 20.38
CA ASN A 19 8.20 -7.75 19.94
C ASN A 19 7.46 -7.03 18.82
N ILE A 20 7.48 -5.69 18.80
CA ILE A 20 6.86 -4.91 17.72
C ILE A 20 7.71 -5.04 16.46
N GLU A 21 9.02 -4.89 16.55
CA GLU A 21 9.97 -5.03 15.43
C GLU A 21 9.93 -6.45 14.83
N ASP A 22 9.89 -7.49 15.66
CA ASP A 22 9.79 -8.88 15.22
C ASP A 22 8.45 -9.17 14.51
N ARG A 23 7.36 -8.55 14.96
CA ARG A 23 6.01 -8.72 14.38
C ARG A 23 5.81 -7.91 13.11
N PHE A 24 6.44 -6.73 13.03
CA PHE A 24 6.32 -5.79 11.93
C PHE A 24 7.71 -5.39 11.47
N PRO A 25 8.47 -6.32 10.86
CA PRO A 25 9.78 -5.97 10.31
C PRO A 25 9.62 -4.83 9.31
N ASP A 26 10.61 -3.94 9.24
CA ASP A 26 10.64 -2.92 8.19
C ASP A 26 10.86 -3.64 6.85
N ILE A 27 9.78 -3.83 6.12
CA ILE A 27 9.81 -4.49 4.82
C ILE A 27 10.11 -3.39 3.81
N GLY A 28 11.37 -3.32 3.37
CA GLY A 28 11.84 -2.36 2.36
C GLY A 28 11.02 -2.33 1.06
N LEU A 29 10.24 -3.37 0.79
CA LEU A 29 9.25 -3.39 -0.30
C LEU A 29 8.17 -2.30 -0.15
N PHE A 30 7.64 -2.09 1.06
CA PHE A 30 6.56 -1.11 1.25
C PHE A 30 7.07 0.33 1.18
N SER A 31 8.30 0.57 1.65
CA SER A 31 8.95 1.87 1.46
C SER A 31 9.26 2.11 -0.03
N ALA A 32 9.65 1.07 -0.78
CA ALA A 32 9.89 1.14 -2.22
C ALA A 32 8.65 1.56 -3.04
N PHE A 33 7.43 1.21 -2.61
CA PHE A 33 6.20 1.64 -3.30
C PHE A 33 5.97 3.15 -3.30
N ARG A 34 6.63 3.91 -2.41
CA ARG A 34 6.56 5.39 -2.43
C ARG A 34 7.09 6.01 -3.72
N THR A 35 7.91 5.28 -4.47
CA THR A 35 8.48 5.79 -5.73
C THR A 35 7.47 6.01 -6.84
N PHE A 36 6.29 5.38 -6.73
CA PHE A 36 5.16 5.62 -7.62
C PHE A 36 4.26 6.78 -7.18
N ASP A 37 4.51 7.39 -6.01
CA ASP A 37 3.80 8.59 -5.60
C ASP A 37 4.33 9.81 -6.39
N PRO A 38 3.49 10.48 -7.20
CA PRO A 38 3.90 11.64 -7.97
C PRO A 38 4.47 12.78 -7.12
N TRP A 39 4.04 12.88 -5.85
CA TRP A 39 4.52 13.90 -4.91
C TRP A 39 5.96 13.66 -4.44
N CYS A 40 6.45 12.43 -4.51
CA CYS A 40 7.81 12.08 -4.11
C CYS A 40 8.83 12.28 -5.25
N LEU A 41 8.37 12.57 -6.46
CA LEU A 41 9.24 12.70 -7.63
C LEU A 41 10.08 14.00 -7.56
N PRO A 42 11.42 13.93 -7.64
CA PRO A 42 12.27 15.13 -7.60
C PRO A 42 12.02 16.07 -8.77
N ARG A 43 12.12 17.38 -8.50
CA ARG A 43 12.04 18.42 -9.53
C ARG A 43 13.34 18.58 -10.30
N ASP A 44 14.46 18.31 -9.65
CA ASP A 44 15.78 18.37 -10.29
C ASP A 44 15.96 17.21 -11.28
N ASN A 45 16.49 17.51 -12.46
CA ASN A 45 16.64 16.53 -13.53
C ASN A 45 17.67 15.44 -13.18
N THR A 46 18.75 15.79 -12.47
CA THR A 46 19.81 14.85 -12.12
C THR A 46 19.35 13.90 -11.02
N GLU A 47 18.66 14.41 -10.01
CA GLU A 47 18.05 13.59 -8.96
C GLU A 47 16.94 12.70 -9.52
N ARG A 48 16.09 13.22 -10.41
CA ARG A 48 15.01 12.45 -11.04
C ARG A 48 15.52 11.30 -11.90
N ALA A 49 16.68 11.45 -12.54
CA ALA A 49 17.27 10.37 -13.35
C ALA A 49 17.57 9.12 -12.50
N GLN A 50 18.08 9.32 -11.28
CA GLN A 50 18.45 8.24 -10.35
C GLN A 50 17.30 7.81 -9.43
N PHE A 51 16.29 8.66 -9.25
CA PHE A 51 15.17 8.40 -8.37
C PHE A 51 14.44 7.08 -8.68
N GLY A 52 14.21 6.31 -7.62
CA GLY A 52 13.36 5.12 -7.63
C GLY A 52 13.93 3.90 -8.34
N ARG A 53 15.21 3.93 -8.73
CA ARG A 53 15.82 2.83 -9.50
C ARG A 53 16.05 1.58 -8.65
N ASP A 54 16.61 1.76 -7.45
CA ASP A 54 16.91 0.65 -6.54
C ASP A 54 15.63 0.10 -5.91
N GLU A 55 14.68 0.99 -5.64
CA GLU A 55 13.34 0.64 -5.19
C GLU A 55 12.55 -0.13 -6.24
N LEU A 56 12.61 0.29 -7.51
CA LEU A 56 11.99 -0.46 -8.61
C LEU A 56 12.58 -1.87 -8.70
N GLN A 57 13.91 -2.00 -8.59
CA GLN A 57 14.55 -3.32 -8.59
C GLN A 57 14.05 -4.18 -7.43
N THR A 58 13.96 -3.62 -6.22
CA THR A 58 13.44 -4.32 -5.02
C THR A 58 12.01 -4.83 -5.25
N ILE A 59 11.17 -4.02 -5.92
CA ILE A 59 9.79 -4.37 -6.24
C ILE A 59 9.73 -5.47 -7.30
N LEU A 60 10.56 -5.38 -8.35
CA LEU A 60 10.64 -6.38 -9.40
C LEU A 60 11.16 -7.72 -8.87
N ASP A 61 12.17 -7.72 -8.01
CA ASP A 61 12.71 -8.94 -7.38
C ASP A 61 11.66 -9.65 -6.53
N HIS A 62 10.79 -8.89 -5.86
CA HIS A 62 9.71 -9.45 -5.05
C HIS A 62 8.54 -9.98 -5.88
N LEU A 63 8.12 -9.24 -6.91
CA LEU A 63 6.96 -9.57 -7.74
C LEU A 63 7.29 -10.59 -8.83
N CYS A 64 8.55 -10.67 -9.25
CA CYS A 64 9.04 -11.57 -10.30
C CYS A 64 10.22 -12.42 -9.80
N PRO A 65 10.05 -13.25 -8.74
CA PRO A 65 11.13 -14.04 -8.19
C PRO A 65 11.57 -15.15 -9.16
N ALA A 66 12.86 -15.49 -9.12
CA ALA A 66 13.43 -16.56 -9.93
C ALA A 66 12.70 -17.90 -9.70
N GLY A 67 12.19 -18.51 -10.79
CA GLY A 67 11.49 -19.80 -10.74
C GLY A 67 9.95 -19.71 -10.75
N ARG A 68 9.37 -18.51 -10.88
CA ARG A 68 7.96 -18.33 -11.22
C ARG A 68 7.81 -17.59 -12.54
N GLU A 69 6.65 -17.70 -13.18
CA GLU A 69 6.33 -16.84 -14.31
C GLU A 69 6.32 -15.39 -13.84
N PRO A 70 7.12 -14.51 -14.46
CA PRO A 70 7.21 -13.12 -14.06
C PRO A 70 5.89 -12.40 -14.39
N ILE A 71 5.43 -11.56 -13.46
CA ILE A 71 4.19 -10.77 -13.65
C ILE A 71 4.38 -9.73 -14.76
N VAL A 72 5.59 -9.20 -14.88
CA VAL A 72 6.01 -8.22 -15.88
C VAL A 72 7.39 -8.60 -16.42
N ASP A 73 7.68 -8.19 -17.65
CA ASP A 73 9.05 -8.26 -18.16
C ASP A 73 9.92 -7.23 -17.42
N THR A 74 10.86 -7.71 -16.60
CA THR A 74 11.71 -6.90 -15.74
C THR A 74 12.64 -5.97 -16.51
N ASP A 75 13.14 -6.41 -17.66
CA ASP A 75 14.08 -5.64 -18.49
C ASP A 75 13.34 -4.51 -19.19
N THR A 76 12.20 -4.83 -19.78
CA THR A 76 11.33 -3.85 -20.44
C THR A 76 10.76 -2.85 -19.41
N CYS A 77 10.30 -3.32 -18.24
CA CYS A 77 9.81 -2.44 -17.18
C CYS A 77 10.91 -1.48 -16.67
N SER A 78 12.16 -1.96 -16.56
CA SER A 78 13.29 -1.12 -16.16
C SER A 78 13.63 -0.05 -17.21
N ALA A 79 13.52 -0.39 -18.50
CA ALA A 79 13.71 0.56 -19.59
C ALA A 79 12.60 1.62 -19.66
N GLU A 80 11.36 1.22 -19.39
CA GLU A 80 10.18 2.10 -19.34
C GLU A 80 10.18 3.08 -18.15
N TRP A 81 10.98 2.83 -17.12
CA TRP A 81 10.99 3.63 -15.90
C TRP A 81 11.36 5.10 -16.13
N SER A 82 12.36 5.36 -16.97
CA SER A 82 12.78 6.72 -17.30
C SER A 82 11.68 7.51 -18.03
N PRO A 83 11.11 7.02 -19.15
CA PRO A 83 10.02 7.72 -19.83
C PRO A 83 8.75 7.83 -18.96
N PHE A 84 8.48 6.86 -18.09
CA PHE A 84 7.42 6.98 -17.09
C PHE A 84 7.64 8.19 -16.16
N LYS A 85 8.82 8.32 -15.54
CA LYS A 85 9.13 9.45 -14.65
C LYS A 85 8.99 10.81 -15.35
N GLU A 86 9.43 10.90 -16.60
CA GLU A 86 9.28 12.13 -17.39
C GLU A 86 7.82 12.47 -17.67
N LEU A 87 7.01 11.46 -18.04
CA LEU A 87 5.58 11.61 -18.28
C LEU A 87 4.84 12.09 -17.03
N VAL A 88 5.11 11.46 -15.88
CA VAL A 88 4.50 11.83 -14.58
C VAL A 88 4.90 13.24 -14.18
N HIS A 89 6.18 13.58 -14.28
CA HIS A 89 6.66 14.91 -13.94
C HIS A 89 5.99 16.00 -14.80
N ALA A 90 5.92 15.78 -16.12
CA ALA A 90 5.42 16.77 -17.06
C ALA A 90 3.90 16.99 -16.96
N ASN A 91 3.11 15.93 -16.73
CA ASN A 91 1.66 15.99 -16.92
C ASN A 91 0.84 15.62 -15.67
N TYR A 92 1.41 14.86 -14.72
CA TYR A 92 0.63 14.19 -13.68
C TYR A 92 1.21 14.35 -12.25
N SER A 93 2.09 15.33 -12.03
CA SER A 93 2.78 15.55 -10.75
C SER A 93 1.86 15.88 -9.57
N LYS A 94 0.60 16.26 -9.83
CA LYS A 94 -0.41 16.58 -8.81
C LYS A 94 -1.44 15.47 -8.60
N ASN A 95 -1.38 14.41 -9.39
CA ASN A 95 -2.33 13.32 -9.30
C ASN A 95 -2.02 12.41 -8.11
N SER A 96 -3.06 11.80 -7.57
CA SER A 96 -2.91 10.70 -6.63
C SER A 96 -2.42 9.44 -7.34
N PHE A 97 -1.83 8.51 -6.59
CA PHE A 97 -1.43 7.20 -7.11
C PHE A 97 -2.60 6.46 -7.80
N GLN A 98 -3.81 6.51 -7.23
CA GLN A 98 -4.98 5.85 -7.82
C GLN A 98 -5.40 6.45 -9.16
N GLU A 99 -5.36 7.78 -9.28
CA GLU A 99 -5.61 8.46 -10.55
C GLU A 99 -4.53 8.12 -11.58
N LEU A 100 -3.27 8.06 -11.14
CA LEU A 100 -2.16 7.69 -11.99
C LEU A 100 -2.34 6.28 -12.57
N VAL A 101 -2.67 5.28 -11.74
CA VAL A 101 -2.95 3.90 -12.19
C VAL A 101 -4.05 3.91 -13.26
N LYS A 102 -5.13 4.67 -13.05
CA LYS A 102 -6.23 4.78 -14.02
C LYS A 102 -5.79 5.44 -15.33
N ILE A 103 -5.02 6.53 -15.26
CA ILE A 103 -4.50 7.24 -16.44
C ILE A 103 -3.58 6.32 -17.24
N MET A 104 -2.67 5.62 -16.56
CA MET A 104 -1.75 4.68 -17.20
C MET A 104 -2.50 3.55 -17.91
N ALA A 105 -3.48 2.95 -17.24
CA ALA A 105 -4.30 1.88 -17.81
C ALA A 105 -5.16 2.33 -19.00
N THR A 106 -5.60 3.59 -19.05
CA THR A 106 -6.54 4.07 -20.08
C THR A 106 -5.90 4.84 -21.22
N GLN A 107 -4.78 5.53 -20.98
CA GLN A 107 -4.17 6.47 -21.94
C GLN A 107 -2.77 6.04 -22.39
N HIS A 108 -2.03 5.31 -21.56
CA HIS A 108 -0.60 5.02 -21.80
C HIS A 108 -0.26 3.53 -21.83
N ALA A 109 -1.25 2.64 -21.74
CA ALA A 109 -1.05 1.19 -21.74
C ALA A 109 -0.34 0.66 -23.00
N GLY A 110 -0.48 1.35 -24.14
CA GLY A 110 0.23 0.99 -25.37
C GLY A 110 1.65 1.54 -25.48
N PHE A 111 1.98 2.58 -24.69
CA PHE A 111 3.30 3.22 -24.70
C PHE A 111 4.22 2.70 -23.59
N LEU A 112 3.66 2.39 -22.42
CA LEU A 112 4.37 1.85 -21.25
C LEU A 112 3.64 0.59 -20.73
N PRO A 113 3.56 -0.48 -21.54
CA PRO A 113 2.78 -1.67 -21.22
C PRO A 113 3.24 -2.38 -19.93
N GLU A 114 4.53 -2.55 -19.71
CA GLU A 114 5.03 -3.30 -18.54
C GLU A 114 4.90 -2.50 -17.25
N THR A 115 5.18 -1.20 -17.31
CA THR A 115 4.96 -0.26 -16.20
C THR A 115 3.47 -0.18 -15.85
N THR A 116 2.58 -0.21 -16.85
CA THR A 116 1.13 -0.20 -16.62
C THR A 116 0.66 -1.49 -15.94
N LYS A 117 1.17 -2.66 -16.36
CA LYS A 117 0.90 -3.94 -15.68
C LYS A 117 1.42 -3.93 -14.25
N LEU A 118 2.62 -3.41 -14.03
CA LEU A 118 3.22 -3.29 -12.70
C LEU A 118 2.36 -2.42 -11.79
N LEU A 119 1.95 -1.23 -12.25
CA LEU A 119 1.06 -0.34 -11.51
C LEU A 119 -0.28 -0.98 -11.16
N ALA A 120 -0.85 -1.76 -12.08
CA ALA A 120 -2.06 -2.53 -11.82
C ALA A 120 -1.85 -3.59 -10.72
N ALA A 121 -0.75 -4.35 -10.78
CA ALA A 121 -0.40 -5.34 -9.77
C ALA A 121 -0.16 -4.70 -8.39
N ILE A 122 0.45 -3.52 -8.35
CA ILE A 122 0.70 -2.79 -7.10
C ILE A 122 -0.60 -2.18 -6.55
N SER A 123 -1.53 -1.78 -7.41
CA SER A 123 -2.79 -1.15 -7.00
C SER A 123 -3.70 -2.07 -6.16
N VAL A 124 -3.55 -3.39 -6.29
CA VAL A 124 -4.30 -4.37 -5.49
C VAL A 124 -3.63 -4.67 -4.16
N ILE A 125 -2.37 -4.24 -3.97
CA ILE A 125 -1.68 -4.32 -2.69
C ILE A 125 -2.18 -3.16 -1.82
N PRO A 126 -2.71 -3.43 -0.61
CA PRO A 126 -3.11 -2.36 0.30
C PRO A 126 -1.85 -1.66 0.84
N ILE A 127 -1.34 -0.67 0.11
CA ILE A 127 -0.15 0.13 0.46
C ILE A 127 -0.43 1.02 1.69
N ASN A 128 -1.70 1.30 2.00
CA ASN A 128 -2.10 2.09 3.16
C ASN A 128 -3.14 1.37 4.03
N THR A 129 -3.20 1.78 5.31
CA THR A 129 -4.14 1.24 6.31
C THR A 129 -5.55 1.81 6.19
N VAL A 130 -5.86 2.61 5.16
CA VAL A 130 -7.16 3.26 4.98
C VAL A 130 -8.31 2.24 4.91
N PRO A 131 -8.19 1.09 4.20
CA PRO A 131 -9.21 0.04 4.25
C PRO A 131 -9.45 -0.50 5.65
N CYS A 132 -8.39 -0.69 6.45
CA CYS A 132 -8.49 -1.11 7.84
C CYS A 132 -9.18 -0.04 8.70
N GLY A 133 -8.85 1.24 8.50
CA GLY A 133 -9.49 2.37 9.20
C GLY A 133 -10.99 2.48 8.91
N ARG A 134 -11.40 2.21 7.67
CA ARG A 134 -12.81 2.10 7.28
C ARG A 134 -13.50 0.96 8.03
N GLY A 135 -12.86 -0.21 8.09
CA GLY A 135 -13.34 -1.36 8.86
C GLY A 135 -13.58 -1.04 10.33
N PHE A 136 -12.64 -0.37 10.99
CA PHE A 136 -12.79 0.04 12.39
C PHE A 136 -13.89 1.08 12.60
N SER A 137 -14.04 2.03 11.67
CA SER A 137 -15.13 3.01 11.73
C SER A 137 -16.50 2.35 11.63
N VAL A 138 -16.67 1.42 10.69
CA VAL A 138 -17.89 0.63 10.54
C VAL A 138 -18.14 -0.26 11.76
N GLN A 139 -17.08 -0.89 12.28
CA GLN A 139 -17.15 -1.68 13.50
C GLN A 139 -17.64 -0.84 14.70
N ASN A 140 -17.18 0.41 14.84
CA ASN A 140 -17.61 1.31 15.91
C ASN A 140 -19.09 1.72 15.78
N CYS A 141 -19.62 1.81 14.57
CA CYS A 141 -21.05 2.02 14.33
C CYS A 141 -21.89 0.80 14.74
N ILE A 142 -21.37 -0.42 14.53
CA ILE A 142 -22.07 -1.68 14.85
C ILE A 142 -21.95 -2.02 16.35
N LYS A 143 -20.75 -1.90 16.92
CA LYS A 143 -20.44 -2.12 18.34
C LYS A 143 -20.50 -0.81 19.12
N THR A 144 -21.72 -0.43 19.48
CA THR A 144 -21.97 0.67 20.41
C THR A 144 -21.88 0.22 21.87
N LYS A 145 -21.84 1.16 22.82
CA LYS A 145 -21.85 0.86 24.27
C LYS A 145 -23.02 -0.03 24.69
N GLY A 146 -24.19 0.13 24.06
CA GLY A 146 -25.38 -0.69 24.30
C GLY A 146 -25.40 -2.03 23.55
N ARG A 147 -24.54 -2.20 22.53
CA ARG A 147 -24.47 -3.38 21.66
C ARG A 147 -23.06 -4.00 21.65
N ALA A 148 -22.43 -4.07 22.81
CA ALA A 148 -21.05 -4.57 22.92
C ALA A 148 -20.92 -6.11 22.85
N ARG A 149 -22.01 -6.84 23.14
CA ARG A 149 -22.05 -8.32 23.25
C ARG A 149 -22.28 -9.05 21.91
N ILE A 150 -21.87 -8.47 20.80
CA ILE A 150 -21.91 -9.15 19.50
C ILE A 150 -20.74 -10.13 19.45
N LYS A 151 -21.03 -11.40 19.14
CA LYS A 151 -20.02 -12.43 18.89
C LYS A 151 -19.13 -12.03 17.70
N ALA A 152 -17.88 -12.47 17.71
CA ALA A 152 -16.91 -12.07 16.67
C ALA A 152 -17.38 -12.45 15.26
N GLU A 153 -18.00 -13.63 15.11
CA GLU A 153 -18.47 -14.17 13.84
C GLU A 153 -19.62 -13.31 13.28
N ASN A 154 -20.57 -12.94 14.13
CA ASN A 154 -21.68 -12.08 13.73
C ASN A 154 -21.20 -10.65 13.43
N LEU A 155 -20.17 -10.18 14.14
CA LEU A 155 -19.61 -8.86 13.88
C LEU A 155 -18.91 -8.81 12.52
N ASP A 156 -18.13 -9.83 12.17
CA ASP A 156 -17.49 -9.94 10.85
C ASP A 156 -18.53 -9.89 9.72
N VAL A 157 -19.60 -10.69 9.83
CA VAL A 157 -20.69 -10.70 8.84
C VAL A 157 -21.33 -9.31 8.71
N LEU A 158 -21.66 -8.66 9.84
CA LEU A 158 -22.28 -7.33 9.82
C LEU A 158 -21.35 -6.26 9.24
N VAL A 159 -20.06 -6.28 9.59
CA VAL A 159 -19.07 -5.36 9.03
C VAL A 159 -18.95 -5.55 7.53
N ARG A 160 -18.89 -6.80 7.05
CA ARG A 160 -18.79 -7.11 5.61
C ARG A 160 -20.03 -6.66 4.85
N ILE A 161 -21.23 -6.89 5.37
CA ILE A 161 -22.47 -6.40 4.77
C ILE A 161 -22.49 -4.87 4.74
N CYS A 162 -22.04 -4.19 5.80
CA CYS A 162 -22.01 -2.73 5.81
C CYS A 162 -20.96 -2.12 4.87
N ILE A 163 -19.86 -2.81 4.58
CA ILE A 163 -18.80 -2.30 3.69
C ILE A 163 -19.10 -2.64 2.23
N GLU A 164 -19.49 -3.88 1.95
CA GLU A 164 -19.59 -4.44 0.59
C GLU A 164 -21.04 -4.70 0.14
N GLY A 165 -22.00 -4.60 1.05
CA GLY A 165 -23.40 -4.85 0.74
C GLY A 165 -24.00 -3.74 -0.12
N PRO A 166 -25.04 -4.06 -0.92
CA PRO A 166 -25.73 -3.06 -1.70
C PRO A 166 -26.41 -2.01 -0.81
N PRO A 167 -26.73 -0.83 -1.35
CA PRO A 167 -27.51 0.18 -0.63
C PRO A 167 -28.83 -0.40 -0.11
N ILE A 168 -29.30 0.08 1.04
CA ILE A 168 -30.49 -0.47 1.71
C ILE A 168 -31.75 -0.36 0.82
N GLU A 169 -31.75 0.61 -0.10
CA GLU A 169 -32.82 0.86 -1.05
C GLU A 169 -32.93 -0.22 -2.14
N GLN A 170 -31.90 -1.05 -2.31
CA GLN A 170 -31.88 -2.15 -3.29
C GLN A 170 -32.27 -3.50 -2.69
N PHE A 171 -32.55 -3.55 -1.39
CA PHE A 171 -33.05 -4.77 -0.76
C PHE A 171 -34.57 -4.87 -0.92
N ASP A 172 -35.02 -5.99 -1.49
CA ASP A 172 -36.42 -6.39 -1.50
C ASP A 172 -36.75 -7.06 -0.16
N PHE A 173 -37.65 -6.43 0.62
CA PHE A 173 -37.99 -6.82 2.00
C PHE A 173 -39.30 -7.60 2.07
#